data_AF-A0A9W8U1P9-F1
#
_entry.id   AF-A0A9W8U1P9-F1
#
_cell.length_a   1.000
_cell.length_b   1.000
_cell.length_c   1.000
_cell.angle_alpha   90.00
_cell.angle_beta   90.00
_cell.angle_gamma   90.00
#
_symmetry.space_group_name_H-M   'P 1'
#
loop_
_entity.id
_entity.type
_entity.pdbx_description
1 polymer ?
#
loop_
_entity_poly.entity_id
_entity_poly.type
_entity_poly.pdbx_seq_one_letter_code
_entity_poly.pdbx_strand_id
1 'polypeptide(L)'
;MLHSSLSLQLISITTGILESRFTPLFIYSLYPILHSLVSPFSFLTETAFRALNFVTICTSYASPANLLLSNFDYVLDSVSRRLSRQWLDVDAIKVLAVMIRLVGSDIVERAGDVAEECFDRLDEYHGYDVVVEGLVEVLGEVMKVMQLEELSKTRDVSNQTKKIGNYGPAPRTAWGDNNPPDKGKGIDQSEDAQEVMPDEEPPLSSSQALSKQIVQRSVYFLTHESTGIRARILNLLSSSIPILSESALMPSVHSAWPFILSRLADKEIFVVSAAAGLIEALVTSMGSLMFRRVWNDVWPCIRSMLSKMQTADTTNTLSRQVRGGVGSESVYTHSHRLYRSIIKTMTAALRGVDPQDSWNWEVIIAFRRFLHSEAADELQQCARKLYIAAGIVTSTSMKFLHEPQWNMVQNVALILDELHSPDM
;
A
#
# COMPACT_ATOMS: atom_id res chain seq x y z
N MET A 1 17.85 25.30 -18.47
CA MET A 1 18.86 24.23 -18.58
C MET A 1 20.27 24.74 -18.31
N LEU A 2 20.91 25.47 -19.23
CA LEU A 2 22.28 25.98 -19.01
C LEU A 2 22.40 26.87 -17.77
N HIS A 3 21.46 27.83 -17.61
CA HIS A 3 21.41 28.68 -16.42
C HIS A 3 21.30 27.86 -15.12
N SER A 4 20.39 26.87 -15.08
CA SER A 4 20.19 26.00 -13.92
C SER A 4 21.45 25.16 -13.60
N SER A 5 22.12 24.62 -14.61
CA SER A 5 23.36 23.86 -14.45
C SER A 5 24.51 24.74 -13.93
N LEU A 6 24.67 25.96 -14.48
CA LEU A 6 25.65 26.93 -13.99
C LEU A 6 25.33 27.39 -12.56
N SER A 7 24.05 27.59 -12.23
CA SER A 7 23.66 27.94 -10.86
C SER A 7 23.97 26.81 -9.88
N LEU A 8 23.76 25.55 -10.25
CA LEU A 8 24.12 24.40 -9.41
C LEU A 8 25.63 24.32 -9.21
N GLN A 9 26.42 24.52 -10.26
CA GLN A 9 27.88 24.56 -10.17
C GLN A 9 28.35 25.70 -9.27
N LEU A 10 27.75 26.89 -9.38
CA LEU A 10 28.06 28.02 -8.51
C LEU A 10 27.73 27.71 -7.05
N ILE A 11 26.56 27.10 -6.79
CA ILE A 11 26.18 26.65 -5.46
C ILE A 11 27.22 25.65 -4.94
N SER A 12 27.57 24.61 -5.70
CA SER A 12 28.59 23.64 -5.28
C SER A 12 29.95 24.29 -5.00
N ILE A 13 30.45 25.17 -5.87
CA ILE A 13 31.73 25.85 -5.65
C ILE A 13 31.69 26.72 -4.39
N THR A 14 30.61 27.50 -4.20
CA THR A 14 30.46 28.36 -3.01
C THR A 14 30.35 27.52 -1.73
N THR A 15 29.64 26.40 -1.76
CA THR A 15 29.60 25.45 -0.64
C THR A 15 30.98 24.85 -0.37
N GLY A 16 31.77 24.52 -1.40
CA GLY A 16 33.14 24.02 -1.23
C GLY A 16 34.09 25.04 -0.60
N ILE A 17 33.86 26.34 -0.81
CA ILE A 17 34.68 27.41 -0.21
C ILE A 17 34.24 27.72 1.23
N LEU A 18 32.92 27.75 1.48
CA LEU A 18 32.35 28.15 2.78
C LEU A 18 32.24 26.97 3.77
N GLU A 19 32.16 25.74 3.26
CA GLU A 19 31.99 24.51 4.02
C GLU A 19 30.89 24.64 5.10
N SER A 20 31.22 24.42 6.37
CA SER A 20 30.32 24.55 7.52
C SER A 20 29.64 25.92 7.68
N ARG A 21 30.21 27.00 7.11
CA ARG A 21 29.61 28.34 7.16
C ARG A 21 28.53 28.55 6.10
N PHE A 22 28.29 27.56 5.24
CA PHE A 22 27.26 27.62 4.19
C PHE A 22 25.83 27.41 4.72
N THR A 23 25.65 26.82 5.91
CA THR A 23 24.35 26.50 6.52
C THR A 23 23.28 27.60 6.45
N PRO A 24 23.53 28.90 6.77
CA PRO A 24 22.51 29.94 6.67
C PRO A 24 22.01 30.19 5.23
N LEU A 25 22.76 29.77 4.21
CA LEU A 25 22.38 29.91 2.80
C LEU A 25 21.47 28.79 2.32
N PHE A 26 21.17 27.77 3.15
CA PHE A 26 20.26 26.68 2.79
C PHE A 26 18.85 27.15 2.45
N ILE A 27 18.37 28.20 3.13
CA ILE A 27 17.07 28.83 2.82
C ILE A 27 16.95 29.26 1.35
N TYR A 28 18.05 29.59 0.68
CA TYR A 28 18.06 30.01 -0.73
C TYR A 28 18.53 28.93 -1.69
N SER A 29 19.35 27.97 -1.22
CA SER A 29 20.06 27.02 -2.10
C SER A 29 19.41 25.64 -2.17
N LEU A 30 18.69 25.19 -1.14
CA LEU A 30 18.10 23.85 -1.12
C LEU A 30 16.99 23.70 -2.15
N TYR A 31 16.05 24.65 -2.22
CA TYR A 31 14.96 24.57 -3.18
C TYR A 31 15.45 24.52 -4.64
N PRO A 32 16.36 25.39 -5.11
CA PRO A 32 16.91 25.29 -6.47
C PRO A 32 17.60 23.96 -6.79
N ILE A 33 18.30 23.36 -5.81
CA ILE A 33 18.90 22.03 -5.97
C ILE A 33 17.80 20.98 -6.15
N LEU A 34 16.81 20.95 -5.27
CA LEU A 34 15.72 19.98 -5.31
C LEU A 34 14.81 20.15 -6.54
N HIS A 35 14.50 21.39 -6.92
CA HIS A 35 13.77 21.72 -8.13
C HIS A 35 14.51 21.22 -9.38
N SER A 36 15.84 21.26 -9.38
CA SER A 36 16.63 20.73 -10.49
C SER A 36 16.64 19.19 -10.57
N LEU A 37 16.39 18.48 -9.46
CA LEU A 37 16.22 17.01 -9.46
C LEU A 37 14.94 16.58 -10.17
N VAL A 38 13.87 17.37 -10.06
CA VAL A 38 12.56 17.11 -10.67
C VAL A 38 12.54 17.35 -12.18
N SER A 39 13.60 17.96 -12.73
CA SER A 39 13.67 18.33 -14.14
C SER A 39 13.54 17.11 -15.07
N PRO A 40 12.86 17.24 -16.23
CA PRO A 40 12.77 16.15 -17.20
C PRO A 40 14.11 15.81 -17.88
N PHE A 41 15.13 16.66 -17.72
CA PHE A 41 16.43 16.46 -18.36
C PHE A 41 17.34 15.65 -17.44
N SER A 42 17.61 14.39 -17.82
CA SER A 42 18.46 13.47 -17.06
C SER A 42 19.83 14.05 -16.69
N PHE A 43 20.45 14.84 -17.57
CA PHE A 43 21.72 15.52 -17.29
C PHE A 43 21.60 16.50 -16.11
N LEU A 44 20.51 17.26 -16.03
CA LEU A 44 20.28 18.22 -14.96
C LEU A 44 19.97 17.49 -13.64
N THR A 45 19.19 16.42 -13.69
CA THR A 45 18.89 15.58 -12.52
C THR A 45 20.17 14.95 -11.94
N GLU A 46 21.02 14.34 -12.77
CA GLU A 46 22.28 13.75 -12.30
C GLU A 46 23.21 14.83 -11.74
N THR A 47 23.33 15.98 -12.42
CA THR A 47 24.15 17.11 -11.93
C THR A 47 23.63 17.64 -10.59
N ALA A 48 22.31 17.78 -10.44
CA ALA A 48 21.70 18.22 -9.19
C ALA A 48 21.89 17.21 -8.06
N PHE A 49 21.82 15.91 -8.36
CA PHE A 49 22.08 14.86 -7.37
C PHE A 49 23.54 14.84 -6.92
N ARG A 50 24.49 15.02 -7.85
CA ARG A 50 25.91 15.19 -7.51
C ARG A 50 26.17 16.46 -6.71
N ALA A 51 25.53 17.56 -7.08
CA ALA A 51 25.60 18.83 -6.35
C ALA A 51 25.06 18.67 -4.92
N LEU A 52 23.93 18.00 -4.73
CA LEU A 52 23.35 17.74 -3.41
C LEU A 52 24.32 16.91 -2.54
N ASN A 53 24.86 15.80 -3.06
CA ASN A 53 25.83 14.99 -2.34
C ASN A 53 27.11 15.76 -2.00
N PHE A 54 27.61 16.57 -2.94
CA PHE A 54 28.78 17.40 -2.71
C PHE A 54 28.53 18.42 -1.59
N VAL A 55 27.38 19.11 -1.63
CA VAL A 55 26.94 20.05 -0.60
C VAL A 55 26.86 19.35 0.75
N THR A 56 26.26 18.16 0.82
CA THR A 56 26.17 17.34 2.05
C THR A 56 27.54 17.06 2.65
N ILE A 57 28.50 16.64 1.83
CA ILE A 57 29.86 16.33 2.29
C ILE A 57 30.58 17.58 2.81
N CYS A 58 30.51 18.69 2.07
CA CYS A 58 31.16 19.95 2.43
C CYS A 58 30.58 20.60 3.69
N THR A 59 29.30 20.39 3.99
CA THR A 59 28.65 20.89 5.21
C THR A 59 28.65 19.89 6.37
N SER A 60 29.40 18.79 6.25
CA SER A 60 29.61 17.78 7.29
C SER A 60 28.35 17.03 7.74
N TYR A 61 27.36 16.88 6.86
CA TYR A 61 26.24 15.98 7.09
C TYR A 61 26.60 14.55 6.68
N ALA A 62 26.10 13.56 7.41
CA ALA A 62 26.38 12.15 7.12
C ALA A 62 25.72 11.65 5.82
N SER A 63 24.56 12.21 5.47
CA SER A 63 23.78 11.81 4.29
C SER A 63 22.93 12.99 3.78
N PRO A 64 22.54 12.98 2.49
CA PRO A 64 21.59 13.97 1.96
C PRO A 64 20.25 13.95 2.71
N ALA A 65 19.81 12.78 3.17
CA ALA A 65 18.61 12.63 3.99
C ALA A 65 18.70 13.46 5.28
N ASN A 66 19.81 13.34 6.02
CA ASN A 66 20.01 14.08 7.27
C ASN A 66 20.08 15.60 7.05
N LEU A 67 20.72 16.02 5.95
CA LEU A 67 20.78 17.44 5.57
C LEU A 67 19.38 18.00 5.28
N LEU A 68 18.57 17.26 4.53
CA LEU A 68 17.20 17.67 4.20
C LEU A 68 16.31 17.65 5.45
N LEU A 69 16.43 16.64 6.31
CA LEU A 69 15.64 16.55 7.53
C LEU A 69 15.95 17.69 8.50
N SER A 70 17.23 18.03 8.71
CA SER A 70 17.59 19.14 9.61
C SER A 70 17.16 20.51 9.11
N ASN A 71 16.93 20.64 7.79
CA ASN A 71 16.53 21.88 7.12
C ASN A 71 15.13 21.76 6.49
N PHE A 72 14.31 20.83 7.00
CA PHE A 72 13.01 20.49 6.42
C PHE A 72 12.09 21.70 6.31
N ASP A 73 12.03 22.52 7.38
CA ASP A 73 11.16 23.71 7.44
C ASP A 73 11.49 24.71 6.32
N TYR A 74 12.76 24.85 5.93
CA TYR A 74 13.15 25.71 4.81
C TYR A 74 12.61 25.20 3.49
N VAL A 75 12.65 23.87 3.28
CA VAL A 75 12.12 23.27 2.06
C VAL A 75 10.59 23.36 2.06
N LEU A 76 9.93 23.01 3.15
CA LEU A 76 8.47 23.08 3.27
C LEU A 76 7.95 24.51 3.05
N ASP A 77 8.53 25.52 3.71
CA ASP A 77 8.16 26.93 3.50
C ASP A 77 8.38 27.38 2.04
N SER A 78 9.50 26.98 1.43
CA SER A 78 9.79 27.33 0.04
C SER A 78 8.81 26.71 -0.95
N VAL A 79 8.32 25.49 -0.68
CA VAL A 79 7.27 24.82 -1.45
C VAL A 79 5.93 25.49 -1.20
N SER A 80 5.55 25.72 0.06
CA SER A 80 4.29 26.34 0.46
C SER A 80 4.10 27.72 -0.20
N ARG A 81 5.14 28.57 -0.21
CA ARG A 81 5.12 29.86 -0.92
C ARG A 81 4.90 29.74 -2.43
N ARG A 82 5.37 28.65 -3.05
CA ARG A 82 5.23 28.36 -4.49
C ARG A 82 3.99 27.54 -4.84
N LEU A 83 3.17 27.23 -3.84
CA LEU A 83 1.81 26.70 -3.99
C LEU A 83 0.78 27.76 -3.55
N SER A 84 1.19 29.02 -3.47
CA SER A 84 0.31 30.14 -3.11
C SER A 84 -0.42 30.71 -4.34
N ARG A 85 -1.48 31.49 -4.12
CA ARG A 85 -2.28 32.06 -5.23
C ARG A 85 -1.46 32.92 -6.19
N GLN A 86 -0.36 33.50 -5.69
CA GLN A 86 0.50 34.39 -6.45
C GLN A 86 1.47 33.62 -7.37
N TRP A 87 1.87 32.42 -6.96
CA TRP A 87 2.82 31.57 -7.67
C TRP A 87 2.30 30.14 -7.55
N LEU A 88 1.64 29.61 -8.58
CA LEU A 88 1.19 28.22 -8.62
C LEU A 88 2.15 27.39 -9.46
N ASP A 89 3.24 26.96 -8.83
CA ASP A 89 4.26 26.13 -9.44
C ASP A 89 3.97 24.64 -9.19
N VAL A 90 3.52 23.94 -10.23
CA VAL A 90 3.22 22.50 -10.16
C VAL A 90 4.47 21.67 -9.86
N ASP A 91 5.66 22.13 -10.25
CA ASP A 91 6.90 21.40 -9.99
C ASP A 91 7.29 21.46 -8.51
N ALA A 92 6.78 22.44 -7.74
CA ALA A 92 6.97 22.49 -6.29
C ALA A 92 6.33 21.27 -5.57
N ILE A 93 5.24 20.72 -6.10
CA ILE A 93 4.59 19.52 -5.56
C ILE A 93 5.50 18.29 -5.75
N LYS A 94 6.12 18.17 -6.92
CA LYS A 94 7.08 17.10 -7.21
C LYS A 94 8.36 17.24 -6.37
N VAL A 95 8.78 18.48 -6.08
CA VAL A 95 9.90 18.75 -5.17
C VAL A 95 9.60 18.19 -3.78
N LEU A 96 8.38 18.41 -3.27
CA LEU A 96 7.94 17.86 -1.99
C LEU A 96 7.98 16.32 -2.00
N ALA A 97 7.48 15.68 -3.07
CA ALA A 97 7.54 14.23 -3.22
C ALA A 97 8.99 13.69 -3.27
N VAL A 98 9.89 14.35 -4.00
CA VAL A 98 11.31 13.97 -4.05
C VAL A 98 11.99 14.12 -2.70
N MET A 99 11.69 15.20 -1.97
CA MET A 99 12.23 15.40 -0.62
C MET A 99 11.81 14.27 0.33
N ILE A 100 10.54 13.87 0.34
CA ILE A 100 10.05 12.75 1.17
C ILE A 100 10.76 11.44 0.80
N ARG A 101 10.91 11.17 -0.51
CA ARG A 101 11.63 9.98 -1.01
C ARG A 101 13.11 9.97 -0.63
N LEU A 102 13.77 11.13 -0.61
CA LEU A 102 15.18 11.26 -0.24
C LEU A 102 15.42 11.14 1.27
N VAL A 103 14.50 11.66 2.09
CA VAL A 103 14.59 11.56 3.55
C VAL A 103 14.26 10.15 4.04
N GLY A 104 13.24 9.49 3.47
CA GLY A 104 12.86 8.15 3.87
C GLY A 104 12.21 8.11 5.25
N SER A 105 12.46 7.05 6.04
CA SER A 105 11.78 6.76 7.33
C SER A 105 11.84 7.91 8.34
N ASP A 106 12.89 8.71 8.31
CA ASP A 106 13.10 9.76 9.30
C ASP A 106 12.12 10.94 9.12
N ILE A 107 11.39 10.98 8.00
CA ILE A 107 10.35 11.99 7.74
C ILE A 107 9.10 11.78 8.59
N VAL A 108 8.90 10.59 9.20
CA VAL A 108 7.63 10.27 9.86
C VAL A 108 7.31 11.25 11.00
N GLU A 109 8.32 11.73 11.72
CA GLU A 109 8.14 12.75 12.77
C GLU A 109 7.60 14.08 12.22
N ARG A 110 7.84 14.37 10.94
CA ARG A 110 7.39 15.58 10.21
C ARG A 110 6.26 15.31 9.23
N ALA A 111 5.77 14.07 9.15
CA ALA A 111 4.73 13.68 8.21
C ALA A 111 3.40 14.43 8.47
N GLY A 112 3.12 14.80 9.72
CA GLY A 112 1.98 15.61 10.09
C GLY A 112 1.99 16.98 9.39
N ASP A 113 3.12 17.69 9.47
CA ASP A 113 3.31 19.01 8.86
C ASP A 113 3.13 18.95 7.33
N VAL A 114 3.69 17.92 6.69
CA VAL A 114 3.52 17.68 5.23
C VAL A 114 2.06 17.42 4.88
N ALA A 115 1.39 16.56 5.65
CA ALA A 115 0.01 16.18 5.39
C ALA A 115 -0.95 17.36 5.58
N GLU A 116 -0.75 18.18 6.62
CA GLU A 116 -1.53 19.39 6.88
C GLU A 116 -1.37 20.40 5.73
N GLU A 117 -0.14 20.71 5.31
CA GLU A 117 0.09 21.59 4.15
C GLU A 117 -0.56 21.02 2.87
N CYS A 118 -0.48 19.70 2.64
CA CYS A 118 -1.15 19.09 1.50
C CYS A 118 -2.68 19.25 1.56
N PHE A 119 -3.28 19.06 2.74
CA PHE A 119 -4.71 19.20 2.93
C PHE A 119 -5.20 20.64 2.79
N ASP A 120 -4.46 21.60 3.32
CA ASP A 120 -4.79 23.02 3.17
C ASP A 120 -4.77 23.43 1.69
N ARG A 121 -3.77 22.94 0.92
CA ARG A 121 -3.70 23.18 -0.53
C ARG A 121 -4.77 22.42 -1.30
N LEU A 122 -5.14 21.21 -0.88
CA LEU A 122 -6.24 20.47 -1.49
C LEU A 122 -7.57 21.21 -1.30
N ASP A 123 -7.84 21.74 -0.11
CA ASP A 123 -9.06 22.50 0.16
C ASP A 123 -9.10 23.81 -0.68
N GLU A 124 -7.95 24.48 -0.84
CA GLU A 124 -7.84 25.72 -1.62
C GLU A 124 -7.90 25.50 -3.14
N TYR A 125 -7.32 24.41 -3.65
CA TYR A 125 -7.16 24.14 -5.08
C TYR A 125 -7.90 22.90 -5.60
N HIS A 126 -8.97 22.47 -4.92
CA HIS A 126 -9.75 21.28 -5.29
C HIS A 126 -10.30 21.30 -6.73
N GLY A 127 -10.41 22.46 -7.38
CA GLY A 127 -10.82 22.59 -8.78
C GLY A 127 -9.71 22.38 -9.82
N TYR A 128 -8.46 22.16 -9.41
CA TYR A 128 -7.32 21.99 -10.31
C TYR A 128 -6.81 20.54 -10.27
N ASP A 129 -7.27 19.73 -11.22
CA ASP A 129 -6.95 18.31 -11.29
C ASP A 129 -5.45 17.99 -11.18
N VAL A 130 -4.60 18.75 -11.86
CA VAL A 130 -3.14 18.52 -11.86
C VAL A 130 -2.54 18.74 -10.47
N VAL A 131 -3.03 19.75 -9.75
CA VAL A 131 -2.58 20.09 -8.39
C VAL A 131 -3.07 19.03 -7.41
N VAL A 132 -4.37 18.70 -7.47
CA VAL A 132 -4.97 17.67 -6.62
C VAL A 132 -4.28 16.31 -6.84
N GLU A 133 -4.04 15.93 -8.09
CA GLU A 133 -3.34 14.70 -8.43
C GLU A 133 -1.93 14.66 -7.83
N GLY A 134 -1.18 15.76 -7.94
CA GLY A 134 0.15 15.88 -7.36
C GLY A 134 0.14 15.82 -5.83
N LEU A 135 -0.77 16.53 -5.17
CA LEU A 135 -0.88 16.55 -3.70
C LEU A 135 -1.28 15.18 -3.14
N VAL A 136 -2.19 14.47 -3.82
CA VAL A 136 -2.53 13.08 -3.47
C VAL A 136 -1.33 12.14 -3.68
N GLU A 137 -0.49 12.39 -4.70
CA GLU A 137 0.76 11.63 -4.85
C GLU A 137 1.71 11.85 -3.67
N VAL A 138 1.87 13.10 -3.20
CA VAL A 138 2.67 13.42 -2.01
C VAL A 138 2.14 12.68 -0.77
N LEU A 139 0.83 12.74 -0.50
CA LEU A 139 0.20 12.00 0.61
C LEU A 139 0.41 10.48 0.49
N GLY A 140 0.39 9.94 -0.73
CA GLY A 140 0.72 8.54 -0.99
C GLY A 140 2.17 8.18 -0.67
N GLU A 141 3.13 9.08 -0.94
CA GLU A 141 4.53 8.87 -0.55
C GLU A 141 4.71 8.90 0.97
N VAL A 142 4.06 9.84 1.67
CA VAL A 142 4.03 9.87 3.14
C VAL A 142 3.51 8.55 3.69
N MET A 143 2.39 8.06 3.15
CA MET A 143 1.79 6.79 3.58
C MET A 143 2.71 5.58 3.38
N LYS A 144 3.42 5.51 2.25
CA LYS A 144 4.40 4.44 1.99
C LYS A 144 5.54 4.45 3.01
N VAL A 145 6.04 5.63 3.37
CA VAL A 145 7.12 5.74 4.34
C VAL A 145 6.65 5.28 5.73
N MET A 146 5.46 5.69 6.15
CA MET A 146 4.86 5.25 7.41
C MET A 146 4.62 3.72 7.42
N GLN A 147 4.22 3.16 6.27
CA GLN A 147 4.08 1.71 6.12
C GLN A 147 5.40 0.98 6.31
N LEU A 148 6.49 1.48 5.73
CA LEU A 148 7.82 0.88 5.86
C LEU A 148 8.32 0.93 7.31
N GLU A 149 8.07 2.04 8.00
CA GLU A 149 8.40 2.20 9.41
C GLU A 149 7.64 1.17 10.27
N GLU A 150 6.32 1.02 10.07
CA GLU A 150 5.52 0.08 10.84
C GLU A 150 5.94 -1.38 10.60
N LEU A 151 6.20 -1.74 9.34
CA LEU A 151 6.74 -3.06 8.97
C LEU A 151 8.11 -3.33 9.64
N SER A 152 8.94 -2.30 9.84
CA SER A 152 10.21 -2.44 10.55
C SER A 152 10.00 -2.72 12.04
N LYS A 153 9.07 -2.01 12.69
CA LYS A 153 8.68 -2.24 14.10
C LYS A 153 8.15 -3.66 14.32
N THR A 154 7.27 -4.16 13.46
CA THR A 154 6.74 -5.53 13.58
C THR A 154 7.83 -6.60 13.41
N ARG A 155 8.83 -6.38 12.56
CA ARG A 155 9.97 -7.29 12.39
C ARG A 155 10.88 -7.32 13.63
N ASP A 156 11.07 -6.18 14.29
CA ASP A 156 11.91 -6.13 15.49
C ASP A 156 11.24 -6.81 16.68
N VAL A 157 9.92 -6.65 16.84
CA VAL A 157 9.14 -7.36 17.89
C VAL A 157 9.17 -8.88 17.68
N SER A 158 9.02 -9.36 16.44
CA SER A 158 9.07 -10.79 16.12
C SER A 158 10.48 -11.40 16.28
N ASN A 159 11.54 -10.61 16.06
CA ASN A 159 12.92 -11.03 16.32
C ASN A 159 13.28 -11.02 17.81
N GLN A 160 12.72 -10.10 18.60
CA GLN A 160 12.87 -10.11 20.06
C GLN A 160 12.14 -11.29 20.70
N THR A 161 10.91 -11.59 20.28
CA THR A 161 10.15 -12.76 20.78
C THR A 161 10.80 -14.10 20.44
N LYS A 162 11.51 -14.23 19.31
CA LYS A 162 12.33 -15.43 19.00
C LYS A 162 13.61 -15.54 19.84
N LYS A 163 14.15 -14.43 20.36
CA LYS A 163 15.32 -14.43 21.27
C LYS A 163 14.97 -14.62 22.74
N ILE A 164 13.74 -14.29 23.14
CA ILE A 164 13.21 -14.68 24.45
C ILE A 164 12.86 -16.17 24.34
N GLY A 165 13.90 -17.00 24.47
CA GLY A 165 13.73 -18.42 24.72
C GLY A 165 12.75 -18.62 25.87
N ASN A 166 12.03 -19.73 25.83
CA ASN A 166 11.03 -20.17 26.78
C ASN A 166 11.60 -20.29 28.22
N TYR A 167 11.92 -19.16 28.85
CA TYR A 167 12.16 -19.07 30.28
C TYR A 167 10.77 -19.15 30.89
N GLY A 168 10.47 -20.32 31.48
CA GLY A 168 9.21 -20.56 32.17
C GLY A 168 8.89 -19.47 33.21
N PRO A 169 7.70 -19.54 33.83
CA PRO A 169 7.23 -18.50 34.75
C PRO A 169 8.34 -18.11 35.74
N ALA A 170 8.58 -16.80 35.86
CA ALA A 170 9.65 -16.26 36.68
C ALA A 170 9.61 -16.90 38.09
N PRO A 171 10.75 -17.41 38.61
CA PRO A 171 10.78 -18.11 39.87
C PRO A 171 10.29 -17.18 40.99
N ARG A 172 9.23 -17.60 41.68
CA ARG A 172 8.62 -16.86 42.81
C ARG A 172 9.42 -16.99 44.12
N THR A 173 10.55 -17.69 44.08
CA THR A 173 11.40 -17.96 45.23
C THR A 173 12.81 -17.48 44.93
N ALA A 174 13.39 -16.70 45.83
CA ALA A 174 14.76 -16.25 45.71
C ALA A 174 15.70 -17.46 45.60
N TRP A 175 16.69 -17.39 44.70
CA TRP A 175 17.67 -18.46 44.53
C TRP A 175 18.48 -18.59 45.83
N GLY A 176 18.35 -19.73 46.53
CA GLY A 176 19.20 -20.07 47.68
C GLY A 176 18.48 -20.40 48.98
N ASP A 177 17.14 -20.41 49.05
CA ASP A 177 16.45 -20.73 50.30
C ASP A 177 16.15 -22.23 50.43
N ASN A 178 17.09 -22.97 51.03
CA ASN A 178 16.90 -24.35 51.46
C ASN A 178 16.57 -24.36 52.96
N ASN A 179 15.30 -24.15 53.30
CA ASN A 179 14.79 -24.53 54.62
C ASN A 179 13.41 -25.18 54.51
N PRO A 180 13.16 -26.27 55.26
CA PRO A 180 11.85 -26.92 55.26
C PRO A 180 10.79 -26.00 55.89
N PRO A 181 9.49 -26.21 55.58
CA PRO A 181 8.44 -25.27 55.94
C PRO A 181 8.16 -25.34 57.43
N ASP A 182 8.61 -24.33 58.19
CA ASP A 182 8.16 -24.14 59.56
C ASP A 182 6.91 -23.25 59.59
N LYS A 183 5.89 -23.74 60.29
CA LYS A 183 4.61 -23.09 60.43
C LYS A 183 4.71 -22.00 61.50
N GLY A 184 4.41 -20.76 61.15
CA GLY A 184 3.79 -19.87 62.12
C GLY A 184 3.99 -18.37 61.94
N LYS A 185 2.83 -17.70 61.91
CA LYS A 185 2.53 -16.28 62.17
C LYS A 185 2.66 -15.32 60.99
N GLY A 186 1.51 -14.77 60.64
CA GLY A 186 1.35 -13.73 59.63
C GLY A 186 1.60 -12.34 60.17
N ILE A 187 1.44 -11.37 59.27
CA ILE A 187 0.56 -10.19 59.34
C ILE A 187 0.69 -9.50 57.97
N ASP A 188 -0.47 -9.18 57.41
CA ASP A 188 -0.78 -8.13 56.44
C ASP A 188 0.35 -7.47 55.64
N GLN A 189 0.30 -7.67 54.33
CA GLN A 189 0.18 -6.55 53.38
C GLN A 189 -0.32 -7.10 52.04
N SER A 190 -1.63 -6.96 51.84
CA SER A 190 -2.24 -6.88 50.52
C SER A 190 -1.71 -5.62 49.84
N GLU A 191 -0.60 -5.74 49.11
CA GLU A 191 -0.22 -4.74 48.13
C GLU A 191 -0.99 -5.02 46.84
N ASP A 192 -1.67 -3.97 46.39
CA ASP A 192 -2.53 -3.90 45.22
C ASP A 192 -1.95 -4.65 44.01
N ALA A 193 -2.45 -5.85 43.77
CA ALA A 193 -2.56 -6.35 42.41
C ALA A 193 -3.61 -5.46 41.73
N GLN A 194 -3.16 -4.38 41.09
CA GLN A 194 -3.93 -3.77 40.02
C GLN A 194 -4.20 -4.89 39.00
N GLU A 195 -5.42 -5.41 39.03
CA GLU A 195 -5.99 -6.18 37.94
C GLU A 195 -5.87 -5.31 36.69
N VAL A 196 -4.90 -5.62 35.84
CA VAL A 196 -4.80 -5.07 34.50
C VAL A 196 -6.08 -5.50 33.78
N MET A 197 -7.01 -4.55 33.65
CA MET A 197 -8.21 -4.73 32.85
C MET A 197 -7.81 -5.16 31.44
N PRO A 198 -8.34 -6.28 30.90
CA PRO A 198 -7.88 -6.84 29.65
C PRO A 198 -8.57 -6.24 28.41
N ASP A 199 -8.82 -4.92 28.35
CA ASP A 199 -9.60 -4.32 27.25
C ASP A 199 -9.25 -2.87 26.84
N GLU A 200 -8.09 -2.32 27.23
CA GLU A 200 -7.59 -1.12 26.55
C GLU A 200 -6.67 -1.51 25.38
N GLU A 201 -7.21 -1.44 24.16
CA GLU A 201 -6.39 -1.40 22.95
C GLU A 201 -5.28 -0.36 23.14
N PRO A 202 -4.02 -0.65 22.75
CA PRO A 202 -2.93 0.30 22.91
C PRO A 202 -3.29 1.62 22.21
N PRO A 203 -2.97 2.78 22.82
CA PRO A 203 -3.25 4.06 22.20
C PRO A 203 -2.64 4.12 20.81
N LEU A 204 -3.43 4.57 19.83
CA LEU A 204 -3.01 4.71 18.42
C LEU A 204 -1.64 5.41 18.38
N SER A 205 -0.67 4.80 17.70
CA SER A 205 0.62 5.45 17.48
C SER A 205 0.41 6.76 16.70
N SER A 206 1.32 7.74 16.84
CA SER A 206 1.25 9.00 16.09
C SER A 206 1.09 8.75 14.58
N SER A 207 1.81 7.76 14.05
CA SER A 207 1.71 7.31 12.66
C SER A 207 0.33 6.72 12.32
N GLN A 208 -0.28 5.94 13.22
CA GLN A 208 -1.64 5.42 13.03
C GLN A 208 -2.70 6.53 13.08
N ALA A 209 -2.55 7.50 13.99
CA ALA A 209 -3.47 8.64 14.09
C ALA A 209 -3.44 9.50 12.82
N LEU A 210 -2.24 9.81 12.31
CA LEU A 210 -2.09 10.53 11.05
C LEU A 210 -2.66 9.72 9.87
N SER A 211 -2.41 8.42 9.81
CA SER A 211 -2.98 7.55 8.77
C SER A 211 -4.50 7.55 8.77
N LYS A 212 -5.11 7.53 9.97
CA LYS A 212 -6.56 7.62 10.13
C LYS A 212 -7.09 8.96 9.62
N GLN A 213 -6.42 10.08 9.93
CA GLN A 213 -6.79 11.41 9.44
C GLN A 213 -6.69 11.49 7.92
N ILE A 214 -5.59 10.96 7.34
CA ILE A 214 -5.41 10.95 5.89
C ILE A 214 -6.53 10.16 5.20
N VAL A 215 -6.85 8.96 5.71
CA VAL A 215 -7.96 8.14 5.20
C VAL A 215 -9.29 8.90 5.26
N GLN A 216 -9.64 9.46 6.42
CA GLN A 216 -10.92 10.15 6.61
C GLN A 216 -11.11 11.33 5.65
N ARG A 217 -10.07 12.14 5.43
CA ARG A 217 -10.14 13.28 4.49
C ARG A 217 -10.08 12.84 3.03
N SER A 218 -9.37 11.76 2.72
CA SER A 218 -9.20 11.28 1.33
C SER A 218 -10.47 10.64 0.75
N VAL A 219 -11.36 10.08 1.58
CA VAL A 219 -12.59 9.41 1.13
C VAL A 219 -13.50 10.32 0.29
N TYR A 220 -13.56 11.62 0.60
CA TYR A 220 -14.38 12.59 -0.15
C TYR A 220 -13.96 12.73 -1.62
N PHE A 221 -12.69 12.47 -1.92
CA PHE A 221 -12.19 12.57 -3.29
C PHE A 221 -12.47 11.30 -4.12
N LEU A 222 -13.06 10.24 -3.55
CA LEU A 222 -13.49 9.06 -4.33
C LEU A 222 -14.56 9.40 -5.37
N THR A 223 -15.32 10.48 -5.16
CA THR A 223 -16.35 10.98 -6.09
C THR A 223 -15.86 12.07 -7.03
N HIS A 224 -14.56 12.33 -7.08
CA HIS A 224 -13.97 13.37 -7.91
C HIS A 224 -14.19 13.11 -9.42
N GLU A 225 -14.29 14.18 -10.23
CA GLU A 225 -14.56 14.08 -11.68
C GLU A 225 -13.44 13.34 -12.42
N SER A 226 -12.18 13.70 -12.12
CA SER A 226 -11.00 13.03 -12.66
C SER A 226 -10.89 11.56 -12.24
N THR A 227 -10.78 10.68 -13.23
CA THR A 227 -10.53 9.23 -13.08
C THR A 227 -9.15 8.94 -12.46
N GLY A 228 -8.14 9.75 -12.77
CA GLY A 228 -6.78 9.62 -12.25
C GLY A 228 -6.72 9.81 -10.74
N ILE A 229 -7.36 10.88 -10.25
CA ILE A 229 -7.46 11.19 -8.82
C ILE A 229 -8.13 10.04 -8.07
N ARG A 230 -9.28 9.56 -8.58
CA ARG A 230 -10.01 8.42 -7.99
C ARG A 230 -9.14 7.17 -7.86
N ALA A 231 -8.37 6.81 -8.89
CA ALA A 231 -7.46 5.67 -8.83
C ALA A 231 -6.33 5.87 -7.80
N ARG A 232 -5.76 7.08 -7.70
CA ARG A 232 -4.69 7.38 -6.74
C ARG A 232 -5.16 7.29 -5.30
N ILE A 233 -6.37 7.75 -5.00
CA ILE A 233 -6.95 7.64 -3.67
C ILE A 233 -7.20 6.19 -3.29
N LEU A 234 -7.69 5.36 -4.22
CA LEU A 234 -7.85 3.92 -3.96
C LEU A 234 -6.51 3.25 -3.63
N ASN A 235 -5.42 3.63 -4.32
CA ASN A 235 -4.08 3.14 -4.01
C ASN A 235 -3.56 3.67 -2.66
N LEU A 236 -3.87 4.93 -2.32
CA LEU A 236 -3.56 5.52 -1.02
C LEU A 236 -4.26 4.74 0.10
N LEU A 237 -5.56 4.52 -0.02
CA LEU A 237 -6.34 3.72 0.92
C LEU A 237 -5.78 2.31 1.05
N SER A 238 -5.39 1.68 -0.06
CA SER A 238 -4.76 0.35 -0.03
C SER A 238 -3.44 0.34 0.75
N SER A 239 -2.68 1.44 0.70
CA SER A 239 -1.40 1.57 1.41
C SER A 239 -1.58 1.83 2.91
N SER A 240 -2.73 2.37 3.33
CA SER A 240 -3.06 2.59 4.74
C SER A 240 -3.48 1.31 5.50
N ILE A 241 -3.94 0.28 4.79
CA ILE A 241 -4.50 -0.94 5.41
C ILE A 241 -3.49 -1.64 6.32
N PRO A 242 -2.22 -1.84 5.92
CA PRO A 242 -1.26 -2.55 6.78
C PRO A 242 -0.77 -1.73 7.98
N ILE A 243 -1.08 -0.43 8.03
CA ILE A 243 -0.66 0.48 9.11
C ILE A 243 -1.70 0.52 10.23
N LEU A 244 -2.98 0.49 9.87
CA LEU A 244 -4.10 0.67 10.78
C LEU A 244 -4.58 -0.66 11.37
N SER A 245 -5.01 -0.63 12.63
CA SER A 245 -5.71 -1.76 13.26
C SER A 245 -7.10 -1.98 12.65
N GLU A 246 -7.62 -3.20 12.78
CA GLU A 246 -8.95 -3.57 12.27
C GLU A 246 -10.04 -2.65 12.82
N SER A 247 -10.00 -2.36 14.14
CA SER A 247 -10.98 -1.51 14.83
C SER A 247 -11.04 -0.07 14.29
N ALA A 248 -9.88 0.53 14.02
CA ALA A 248 -9.78 1.92 13.59
C ALA A 248 -10.19 2.14 12.12
N LEU A 249 -9.99 1.13 11.28
CA LEU A 249 -10.24 1.22 9.84
C LEU A 249 -11.71 0.93 9.47
N MET A 250 -12.40 0.07 10.23
CA MET A 250 -13.77 -0.36 9.91
C MET A 250 -14.79 0.78 9.75
N PRO A 251 -14.87 1.80 10.64
CA PRO A 251 -15.82 2.90 10.46
C PRO A 251 -15.59 3.68 9.17
N SER A 252 -14.33 3.89 8.80
CA SER A 252 -13.95 4.60 7.57
C SER A 252 -14.24 3.77 6.32
N VAL A 253 -14.01 2.45 6.38
CA VAL A 253 -14.38 1.53 5.28
C VAL A 253 -15.89 1.45 5.14
N HIS A 254 -16.64 1.46 6.24
CA HIS A 254 -18.10 1.44 6.22
C HIS A 254 -18.69 2.67 5.52
N SER A 255 -18.19 3.87 5.82
CA SER A 255 -18.63 5.08 5.13
C SER A 255 -18.18 5.13 3.68
N ALA A 256 -16.99 4.62 3.36
CA ALA A 256 -16.42 4.61 2.02
C ALA A 256 -17.02 3.51 1.10
N TRP A 257 -17.64 2.46 1.65
CA TRP A 257 -18.02 1.25 0.92
C TRP A 257 -18.90 1.49 -0.32
N PRO A 258 -19.98 2.30 -0.27
CA PRO A 258 -20.79 2.56 -1.45
C PRO A 258 -19.98 3.23 -2.56
N PHE A 259 -19.04 4.11 -2.20
CA PHE A 259 -18.16 4.79 -3.14
C PHE A 259 -17.17 3.79 -3.76
N ILE A 260 -16.56 2.91 -2.97
CA ILE A 260 -15.66 1.86 -3.46
C ILE A 260 -16.39 0.95 -4.46
N LEU A 261 -17.61 0.49 -4.14
CA LEU A 261 -18.43 -0.31 -5.05
C LEU A 261 -18.76 0.43 -6.34
N SER A 262 -19.08 1.73 -6.26
CA SER A 262 -19.33 2.54 -7.45
C SER A 262 -18.09 2.74 -8.33
N ARG A 263 -16.88 2.49 -7.83
CA ARG A 263 -15.62 2.51 -8.60
C ARG A 263 -15.31 1.17 -9.26
N LEU A 264 -15.82 0.05 -8.74
CA LEU A 264 -15.77 -1.24 -9.46
C LEU A 264 -16.61 -1.24 -10.74
N ALA A 265 -17.63 -0.38 -10.81
CA ALA A 265 -18.51 -0.23 -11.96
C ALA A 265 -18.10 0.93 -12.89
N ASP A 266 -16.89 1.46 -12.75
CA ASP A 266 -16.39 2.56 -13.58
C ASP A 266 -16.11 2.14 -15.03
N LYS A 267 -16.07 3.11 -15.94
CA LYS A 267 -15.74 2.89 -17.36
C LYS A 267 -14.24 2.58 -17.53
N GLU A 268 -13.41 3.25 -16.73
CA GLU A 268 -11.95 3.18 -16.85
C GLU A 268 -11.36 1.97 -16.12
N ILE A 269 -10.66 1.13 -16.88
CA ILE A 269 -10.14 -0.16 -16.40
C ILE A 269 -9.12 0.00 -15.28
N PHE A 270 -8.31 1.05 -15.31
CA PHE A 270 -7.30 1.28 -14.27
C PHE A 270 -7.95 1.64 -12.92
N VAL A 271 -9.08 2.37 -12.92
CA VAL A 271 -9.84 2.67 -11.70
C VAL A 271 -10.43 1.40 -11.10
N VAL A 272 -11.01 0.54 -11.95
CA VAL A 272 -11.56 -0.75 -11.52
C VAL A 272 -10.46 -1.64 -10.95
N SER A 273 -9.27 -1.67 -11.56
CA SER A 273 -8.14 -2.44 -11.03
C SER A 273 -7.65 -1.93 -9.68
N ALA A 274 -7.63 -0.60 -9.47
CA ALA A 274 -7.26 0.00 -8.19
C ALA A 274 -8.32 -0.32 -7.10
N ALA A 275 -9.61 -0.27 -7.46
CA ALA A 275 -10.69 -0.65 -6.55
C ALA A 275 -10.64 -2.14 -6.17
N ALA A 276 -10.37 -3.02 -7.14
CA ALA A 276 -10.21 -4.45 -6.91
C ALA A 276 -8.96 -4.76 -6.04
N GLY A 277 -7.86 -4.03 -6.24
CA GLY A 277 -6.67 -4.11 -5.38
C GLY A 277 -6.93 -3.65 -3.94
N LEU A 278 -7.71 -2.58 -3.75
CA LEU A 278 -8.14 -2.14 -2.42
C LEU A 278 -8.96 -3.23 -1.71
N ILE A 279 -9.90 -3.87 -2.42
CA ILE A 279 -10.72 -4.94 -1.85
C ILE A 279 -9.88 -6.18 -1.55
N GLU A 280 -8.92 -6.54 -2.41
CA GLU A 280 -7.96 -7.61 -2.16
C GLU A 280 -7.20 -7.37 -0.84
N ALA A 281 -6.71 -6.15 -0.64
CA ALA A 281 -6.00 -5.77 0.59
C ALA A 281 -6.91 -5.83 1.83
N LEU A 282 -8.14 -5.31 1.74
CA LEU A 282 -9.12 -5.34 2.85
C LEU A 282 -9.50 -6.77 3.24
N VAL A 283 -9.67 -7.65 2.26
CA VAL A 283 -10.05 -9.05 2.50
C VAL A 283 -8.91 -9.83 3.13
N THR A 284 -7.67 -9.52 2.75
CA THR A 284 -6.48 -10.17 3.32
C THR A 284 -6.29 -9.78 4.78
N SER A 285 -6.61 -8.54 5.16
CA SER A 285 -6.43 -8.05 6.54
C SER A 285 -7.64 -8.27 7.45
N MET A 286 -8.87 -8.17 6.95
CA MET A 286 -10.10 -8.12 7.77
C MET A 286 -11.09 -9.24 7.43
N GLY A 287 -10.60 -10.38 6.94
CA GLY A 287 -11.36 -11.42 6.21
C GLY A 287 -12.76 -11.72 6.76
N SER A 288 -12.91 -11.95 8.07
CA SER A 288 -14.19 -12.31 8.70
C SER A 288 -15.27 -11.22 8.60
N LEU A 289 -14.87 -9.94 8.72
CA LEU A 289 -15.79 -8.80 8.71
C LEU A 289 -16.21 -8.39 7.29
N MET A 290 -15.33 -8.61 6.32
CA MET A 290 -15.57 -8.23 4.93
C MET A 290 -16.32 -9.29 4.13
N PHE A 291 -16.38 -10.53 4.63
CA PHE A 291 -17.02 -11.66 3.95
C PHE A 291 -18.41 -11.36 3.38
N ARG A 292 -19.33 -10.91 4.24
CA ARG A 292 -20.73 -10.69 3.86
C ARG A 292 -20.84 -9.63 2.77
N ARG A 293 -19.95 -8.64 2.77
CA ARG A 293 -19.94 -7.54 1.80
C ARG A 293 -19.34 -7.98 0.48
N VAL A 294 -18.28 -8.78 0.51
CA VAL A 294 -17.66 -9.33 -0.70
C VAL A 294 -18.66 -10.20 -1.47
N TRP A 295 -19.33 -11.12 -0.80
CA TRP A 295 -20.25 -12.04 -1.48
C TRP A 295 -21.57 -11.39 -1.89
N ASN A 296 -22.14 -10.49 -1.08
CA ASN A 296 -23.42 -9.86 -1.44
C ASN A 296 -23.26 -8.70 -2.42
N ASP A 297 -22.17 -7.91 -2.32
CA ASP A 297 -22.05 -6.67 -3.07
C ASP A 297 -20.99 -6.76 -4.19
N VAL A 298 -19.83 -7.38 -3.92
CA VAL A 298 -18.69 -7.40 -4.86
C VAL A 298 -18.85 -8.50 -5.91
N TRP A 299 -19.24 -9.72 -5.50
CA TRP A 299 -19.38 -10.86 -6.41
C TRP A 299 -20.37 -10.59 -7.57
N PRO A 300 -21.58 -10.05 -7.33
CA PRO A 300 -22.51 -9.75 -8.43
C PRO A 300 -21.95 -8.74 -9.44
N CYS A 301 -21.22 -7.74 -8.95
CA CYS A 301 -20.56 -6.73 -9.79
C CYS A 301 -19.48 -7.39 -10.67
N ILE A 302 -18.60 -8.18 -10.05
CA ILE A 302 -17.56 -8.93 -10.76
C ILE A 302 -18.15 -9.90 -11.78
N ARG A 303 -19.20 -10.64 -11.42
CA ARG A 303 -19.89 -11.57 -12.33
C ARG A 303 -20.45 -10.86 -13.55
N SER A 304 -21.11 -9.71 -13.35
CA SER A 304 -21.62 -8.86 -14.43
C SER A 304 -20.50 -8.32 -15.32
N MET A 305 -19.36 -7.94 -14.73
CA MET A 305 -18.20 -7.49 -15.48
C MET A 305 -17.55 -8.62 -16.29
N LEU A 306 -17.34 -9.79 -15.68
CA LEU A 306 -16.78 -10.97 -16.33
C LEU A 306 -17.61 -11.44 -17.53
N SER A 307 -18.95 -11.35 -17.45
CA SER A 307 -19.84 -11.71 -18.55
C SER A 307 -19.80 -10.68 -19.68
N LYS A 308 -19.80 -9.37 -19.37
CA LYS A 308 -19.63 -8.29 -20.36
C LYS A 308 -18.29 -8.36 -21.08
N MET A 309 -17.21 -8.66 -20.37
CA MET A 309 -15.91 -8.83 -21.00
C MET A 309 -15.86 -10.11 -21.84
N GLN A 310 -16.54 -11.18 -21.41
CA GLN A 310 -16.61 -12.41 -22.20
C GLN A 310 -17.30 -12.20 -23.54
N THR A 311 -18.39 -11.43 -23.57
CA THR A 311 -19.06 -11.10 -24.83
C THR A 311 -18.24 -10.13 -25.69
N ALA A 312 -17.47 -9.23 -25.07
CA ALA A 312 -16.52 -8.39 -25.79
C ALA A 312 -15.36 -9.20 -26.40
N ASP A 313 -14.84 -10.18 -25.67
CA ASP A 313 -13.74 -11.02 -26.14
C ASP A 313 -14.16 -11.99 -27.25
N THR A 314 -15.41 -12.47 -27.26
CA THR A 314 -15.92 -13.30 -28.36
C THR A 314 -16.19 -12.50 -29.64
N THR A 315 -16.45 -11.20 -29.52
CA THR A 315 -16.73 -10.30 -30.66
C THR A 315 -15.47 -9.63 -31.21
N ASN A 316 -14.45 -9.42 -30.37
CA ASN A 316 -13.17 -8.86 -30.80
C ASN A 316 -12.39 -9.83 -31.72
N THR A 317 -11.90 -9.32 -32.85
CA THR A 317 -11.17 -10.10 -33.86
C THR A 317 -9.72 -10.40 -33.45
N LEU A 318 -9.12 -9.55 -32.61
CA LEU A 318 -7.75 -9.73 -32.08
C LEU A 318 -7.67 -10.83 -31.01
N SER A 319 -8.71 -11.02 -30.20
CA SER A 319 -8.84 -12.16 -29.27
C SER A 319 -9.14 -13.46 -30.02
N ARG A 320 -9.79 -13.40 -31.18
CA ARG A 320 -10.03 -14.57 -32.05
C ARG A 320 -8.80 -15.02 -32.83
N GLN A 321 -7.79 -14.17 -32.97
CA GLN A 321 -6.51 -14.53 -33.59
C GLN A 321 -5.73 -15.54 -32.73
N VAL A 322 -5.98 -15.55 -31.42
CA VAL A 322 -5.70 -16.67 -30.53
C VAL A 322 -6.86 -17.66 -30.67
N ARG A 323 -6.68 -18.72 -31.44
CA ARG A 323 -7.68 -19.80 -31.54
C ARG A 323 -7.91 -20.37 -30.13
N GLY A 324 -9.06 -20.08 -29.52
CA GLY A 324 -9.58 -20.74 -28.31
C GLY A 324 -9.04 -20.24 -26.96
N GLY A 325 -8.06 -19.33 -26.94
CA GLY A 325 -7.46 -18.80 -25.72
C GLY A 325 -8.21 -17.61 -25.09
N VAL A 326 -8.28 -17.58 -23.76
CA VAL A 326 -8.80 -16.44 -22.99
C VAL A 326 -7.66 -15.43 -22.78
N GLY A 327 -7.83 -14.25 -23.36
CA GLY A 327 -6.87 -13.15 -23.26
C GLY A 327 -5.94 -13.06 -24.47
N SER A 328 -5.67 -11.83 -24.91
CA SER A 328 -4.59 -11.55 -25.86
C SER A 328 -3.23 -11.88 -25.22
N GLU A 329 -2.29 -12.48 -25.96
CA GLU A 329 -0.92 -12.76 -25.48
C GLU A 329 -0.18 -11.53 -24.94
N SER A 330 -0.59 -10.31 -25.32
CA SER A 330 -0.02 -9.10 -24.77
C SER A 330 -0.50 -8.83 -23.34
N VAL A 331 0.41 -9.02 -22.39
CA VAL A 331 0.36 -8.57 -20.97
C VAL A 331 -0.06 -7.10 -20.82
N TYR A 332 0.07 -6.31 -21.90
CA TYR A 332 -0.25 -4.89 -21.97
C TYR A 332 -1.71 -4.58 -22.28
N THR A 333 -2.55 -5.57 -22.59
CA THR A 333 -3.97 -5.31 -22.87
C THR A 333 -4.71 -5.00 -21.57
N HIS A 334 -5.55 -3.97 -21.61
CA HIS A 334 -6.33 -3.55 -20.45
C HIS A 334 -7.22 -4.69 -19.89
N SER A 335 -7.77 -5.55 -20.75
CA SER A 335 -8.55 -6.73 -20.33
C SER A 335 -7.73 -7.72 -19.49
N HIS A 336 -6.49 -8.01 -19.88
CA HIS A 336 -5.58 -8.91 -19.14
C HIS A 336 -5.30 -8.40 -17.73
N ARG A 337 -4.99 -7.10 -17.59
CA ARG A 337 -4.74 -6.47 -16.28
C ARG A 337 -5.96 -6.55 -15.37
N LEU A 338 -7.14 -6.33 -15.93
CA LEU A 338 -8.39 -6.39 -15.18
C LEU A 338 -8.73 -7.82 -14.76
N TYR A 339 -8.56 -8.81 -15.64
CA TYR A 339 -8.71 -10.22 -15.29
C TYR A 339 -7.75 -10.63 -14.17
N ARG A 340 -6.48 -10.24 -14.26
CA ARG A 340 -5.49 -10.47 -13.21
C ARG A 340 -5.94 -9.90 -11.87
N SER A 341 -6.42 -8.65 -11.86
CA SER A 341 -6.89 -8.00 -10.63
C SER A 341 -8.08 -8.73 -10.03
N ILE A 342 -9.09 -9.08 -10.84
CA ILE A 342 -10.29 -9.79 -10.38
C ILE A 342 -9.95 -11.15 -9.79
N ILE A 343 -9.11 -11.93 -10.49
CA ILE A 343 -8.72 -13.28 -10.04
C ILE A 343 -8.02 -13.19 -8.69
N LYS A 344 -7.12 -12.21 -8.51
CA LYS A 344 -6.46 -12.00 -7.22
C LYS A 344 -7.42 -11.62 -6.10
N THR A 345 -8.33 -10.67 -6.34
CA THR A 345 -9.35 -10.28 -5.36
C THR A 345 -10.20 -11.47 -4.93
N MET A 346 -10.64 -12.31 -5.88
CA MET A 346 -11.42 -13.52 -5.56
C MET A 346 -10.59 -14.61 -4.88
N THR A 347 -9.30 -14.73 -5.23
CA THR A 347 -8.39 -15.65 -4.53
C THR A 347 -8.24 -15.25 -3.07
N ALA A 348 -8.06 -13.96 -2.78
CA ALA A 348 -8.01 -13.46 -1.40
C ALA A 348 -9.32 -13.72 -0.66
N ALA A 349 -10.47 -13.51 -1.32
CA ALA A 349 -11.80 -13.78 -0.74
C ALA A 349 -12.00 -15.24 -0.35
N LEU A 350 -11.48 -16.18 -1.16
CA LEU A 350 -11.56 -17.61 -0.88
C LEU A 350 -10.58 -18.09 0.19
N ARG A 351 -9.41 -17.43 0.35
CA ARG A 351 -8.43 -17.77 1.40
C ARG A 351 -8.82 -17.25 2.77
N GLY A 352 -9.43 -16.07 2.83
CA GLY A 352 -9.71 -15.37 4.08
C GLY A 352 -10.94 -15.89 4.82
N VAL A 353 -11.81 -16.67 4.18
CA VAL A 353 -13.12 -16.98 4.77
C VAL A 353 -13.73 -18.30 4.31
N ASP A 354 -14.32 -19.03 5.26
CA ASP A 354 -15.22 -20.17 5.03
C ASP A 354 -16.43 -19.74 4.18
N PRO A 355 -16.52 -20.18 2.92
CA PRO A 355 -17.62 -19.79 2.07
C PRO A 355 -18.76 -20.79 2.23
N GLN A 356 -19.99 -20.29 2.12
CA GLN A 356 -21.11 -21.19 1.86
C GLN A 356 -20.84 -21.89 0.53
N ASP A 357 -21.05 -23.21 0.48
CA ASP A 357 -20.75 -24.05 -0.68
C ASP A 357 -21.33 -23.50 -1.99
N SER A 358 -22.47 -22.82 -1.93
CA SER A 358 -23.19 -22.28 -3.10
C SER A 358 -22.36 -21.27 -3.93
N TRP A 359 -21.74 -20.27 -3.30
CA TRP A 359 -21.01 -19.23 -4.04
C TRP A 359 -19.65 -19.72 -4.55
N ASN A 360 -19.02 -20.67 -3.83
CA ASN A 360 -17.79 -21.31 -4.28
C ASN A 360 -17.96 -21.99 -5.63
N TRP A 361 -19.03 -22.77 -5.79
CA TRP A 361 -19.31 -23.45 -7.05
C TRP A 361 -19.50 -22.46 -8.20
N GLU A 362 -20.20 -21.35 -7.97
CA GLU A 362 -20.36 -20.31 -9.00
C GLU A 362 -19.03 -19.69 -9.42
N VAL A 363 -18.15 -19.39 -8.46
CA VAL A 363 -16.83 -18.81 -8.69
C VAL A 363 -15.95 -19.78 -9.46
N ILE A 364 -15.90 -21.03 -9.01
CA ILE A 364 -15.18 -22.13 -9.67
C ILE A 364 -15.65 -22.29 -11.13
N ILE A 365 -16.94 -22.18 -11.41
CA ILE A 365 -17.44 -22.28 -12.79
C ILE A 365 -17.07 -21.03 -13.61
N ALA A 366 -17.20 -19.84 -13.04
CA ALA A 366 -16.92 -18.58 -13.73
C ALA A 366 -15.45 -18.40 -14.15
N PHE A 367 -14.51 -18.90 -13.32
CA PHE A 367 -13.07 -18.80 -13.59
C PHE A 367 -12.49 -20.00 -14.36
N ARG A 368 -13.29 -21.04 -14.68
CA ARG A 368 -12.86 -22.26 -15.39
C ARG A 368 -12.08 -22.00 -16.67
N ARG A 369 -12.50 -21.01 -17.45
CA ARG A 369 -11.89 -20.70 -18.74
C ARG A 369 -10.43 -20.27 -18.65
N PHE A 370 -9.99 -19.72 -17.51
CA PHE A 370 -8.60 -19.28 -17.32
C PHE A 370 -7.63 -20.45 -17.06
N LEU A 371 -8.14 -21.67 -16.84
CA LEU A 371 -7.33 -22.90 -16.72
C LEU A 371 -7.05 -23.56 -18.09
N HIS A 372 -7.65 -23.05 -19.17
CA HIS A 372 -7.44 -23.60 -20.50
C HIS A 372 -5.98 -23.45 -20.94
N SER A 373 -5.42 -24.46 -21.61
CA SER A 373 -4.03 -24.46 -22.10
C SER A 373 -3.67 -23.28 -23.01
N GLU A 374 -4.65 -22.68 -23.67
CA GLU A 374 -4.46 -21.53 -24.57
C GLU A 374 -4.61 -20.16 -23.86
N ALA A 375 -4.87 -20.12 -22.54
CA ALA A 375 -4.90 -18.88 -21.78
C ALA A 375 -3.49 -18.37 -21.48
N ALA A 376 -3.30 -17.06 -21.29
CA ALA A 376 -2.00 -16.50 -20.95
C ALA A 376 -1.43 -17.08 -19.64
N ASP A 377 -0.13 -17.42 -19.63
CA ASP A 377 0.55 -18.08 -18.51
C ASP A 377 0.36 -17.36 -17.16
N GLU A 378 0.39 -16.02 -17.15
CA GLU A 378 0.16 -15.24 -15.93
C GLU A 378 -1.26 -15.42 -15.36
N LEU A 379 -2.28 -15.49 -16.23
CA LEU A 379 -3.67 -15.70 -15.83
C LEU A 379 -3.87 -17.15 -15.37
N GLN A 380 -3.22 -18.11 -16.03
CA GLN A 380 -3.22 -19.51 -15.58
C GLN A 380 -2.63 -19.61 -14.17
N GLN A 381 -1.49 -18.98 -13.90
CA GLN A 381 -0.88 -18.97 -12.57
C GLN A 381 -1.79 -18.35 -11.51
N CYS A 382 -2.46 -17.23 -11.83
CA CYS A 382 -3.42 -16.61 -10.91
C CYS A 382 -4.64 -17.50 -10.68
N ALA A 383 -5.15 -18.15 -11.73
CA ALA A 383 -6.26 -19.08 -11.64
C ALA A 383 -5.89 -20.31 -10.80
N ARG A 384 -4.71 -20.91 -10.98
CA ARG A 384 -4.26 -22.03 -10.13
C ARG A 384 -4.30 -21.67 -8.65
N LYS A 385 -3.81 -20.50 -8.27
CA LYS A 385 -3.88 -20.00 -6.88
C LYS A 385 -5.31 -19.87 -6.36
N LEU A 386 -6.24 -19.44 -7.22
CA LEU A 386 -7.67 -19.38 -6.91
C LEU A 386 -8.23 -20.78 -6.65
N TYR A 387 -7.94 -21.75 -7.52
CA TYR A 387 -8.44 -23.12 -7.38
C TYR A 387 -7.83 -23.87 -6.20
N ILE A 388 -6.57 -23.59 -5.85
CA ILE A 388 -5.95 -24.14 -4.62
C ILE A 388 -6.67 -23.59 -3.40
N ALA A 389 -6.92 -22.27 -3.35
CA ALA A 389 -7.70 -21.66 -2.27
C ALA A 389 -9.11 -22.25 -2.18
N ALA A 390 -9.78 -22.45 -3.32
CA ALA A 390 -11.09 -23.08 -3.37
C ALA A 390 -11.06 -24.57 -2.96
N GLY A 391 -9.98 -25.30 -3.29
CA GLY A 391 -9.83 -26.73 -3.01
C GLY A 391 -9.56 -27.04 -1.54
N ILE A 392 -8.84 -26.16 -0.85
CA ILE A 392 -8.69 -26.23 0.62
C ILE A 392 -10.05 -26.15 1.30
N VAL A 393 -10.94 -25.31 0.77
CA VAL A 393 -12.28 -25.08 1.31
C VAL A 393 -13.26 -26.20 0.95
N THR A 394 -13.27 -26.63 -0.30
CA THR A 394 -14.21 -27.65 -0.81
C THR A 394 -13.53 -29.01 -0.83
N SER A 395 -13.51 -29.70 0.31
CA SER A 395 -12.94 -31.07 0.46
C SER A 395 -13.60 -32.14 -0.43
N THR A 396 -14.50 -31.77 -1.34
CA THR A 396 -15.28 -32.67 -2.19
C THR A 396 -15.36 -32.24 -3.66
N SER A 397 -14.79 -33.12 -4.51
CA SER A 397 -15.13 -33.37 -5.91
C SER A 397 -14.76 -32.32 -6.97
N MET A 398 -13.45 -32.12 -7.17
CA MET A 398 -12.88 -31.59 -8.42
C MET A 398 -13.07 -32.51 -9.65
N LYS A 399 -13.93 -33.56 -9.58
CA LYS A 399 -14.13 -34.55 -10.64
C LYS A 399 -14.59 -33.95 -11.98
N PHE A 400 -15.25 -32.78 -11.96
CA PHE A 400 -15.68 -32.07 -13.16
C PHE A 400 -14.51 -31.45 -13.97
N LEU A 401 -13.32 -31.31 -13.37
CA LEU A 401 -12.12 -30.81 -14.07
C LEU A 401 -11.51 -31.85 -15.02
N HIS A 402 -11.89 -33.13 -14.91
CA HIS A 402 -11.41 -34.23 -15.76
C HIS A 402 -12.26 -34.48 -17.02
N GLU A 403 -13.28 -33.67 -17.29
CA GLU A 403 -14.07 -33.82 -18.51
C GLU A 403 -13.19 -33.63 -19.76
N PRO A 404 -13.15 -34.59 -20.71
CA PRO A 404 -12.22 -34.62 -21.84
C PRO A 404 -12.48 -33.55 -22.91
N GLN A 405 -13.52 -32.73 -22.73
CA GLN A 405 -13.85 -31.63 -23.63
C GLN A 405 -12.93 -30.41 -23.48
N TRP A 406 -12.11 -30.38 -22.43
CA TRP A 406 -11.35 -29.20 -22.03
C TRP A 406 -9.88 -29.56 -21.84
N ASN A 407 -8.98 -28.97 -22.64
CA ASN A 407 -7.52 -29.18 -22.53
C ASN A 407 -6.95 -28.49 -21.28
N MET A 408 -7.30 -29.00 -20.09
CA MET A 408 -6.96 -28.44 -18.77
C MET A 408 -6.09 -29.40 -17.92
N VAL A 409 -5.77 -30.58 -18.46
CA VAL A 409 -5.15 -31.70 -17.73
C VAL A 409 -3.84 -31.31 -17.02
N GLN A 410 -3.00 -30.51 -17.67
CA GLN A 410 -1.71 -30.07 -17.10
C GLN A 410 -1.87 -29.11 -15.91
N ASN A 411 -2.81 -28.16 -16.00
CA ASN A 411 -3.07 -27.22 -14.91
C ASN A 411 -3.76 -27.89 -13.72
N VAL A 412 -4.64 -28.86 -13.98
CA VAL A 412 -5.32 -29.65 -12.95
C VAL A 412 -4.32 -30.55 -12.21
N ALA A 413 -3.39 -31.18 -12.93
CA ALA A 413 -2.32 -31.98 -12.30
C ALA A 413 -1.47 -31.12 -11.34
N LEU A 414 -1.06 -29.92 -11.76
CA LEU A 414 -0.29 -29.01 -10.90
C LEU A 414 -1.06 -28.54 -9.66
N ILE A 415 -2.37 -28.28 -9.79
CA ILE A 415 -3.22 -27.92 -8.64
C ILE A 415 -3.32 -29.09 -7.66
N LEU A 416 -3.49 -30.31 -8.15
CA LEU A 416 -3.55 -31.51 -7.32
C LEU A 416 -2.21 -31.80 -6.66
N ASP A 417 -1.09 -31.66 -7.37
CA ASP A 417 0.26 -31.85 -6.79
C ASP A 417 0.51 -30.86 -5.65
N GLU A 418 0.18 -29.57 -5.81
CA GLU A 418 0.32 -28.55 -4.75
C GLU A 418 -0.63 -28.75 -3.56
N LEU A 419 -1.80 -29.36 -3.76
CA LEU A 419 -2.73 -29.73 -2.67
C LEU A 419 -2.24 -30.95 -1.86
N HIS A 420 -1.41 -31.82 -2.44
CA HIS A 420 -0.88 -33.02 -1.77
C HIS A 420 0.52 -32.81 -1.15
N SER A 421 1.21 -31.71 -1.44
CA SER A 421 2.47 -31.34 -0.78
C SER A 421 2.20 -30.76 0.63
N PRO A 422 2.72 -31.36 1.71
CA PRO A 422 2.35 -31.06 3.10
C PRO A 422 3.03 -29.81 3.70
N ASP A 423 3.60 -28.91 2.88
CA ASP A 423 4.27 -27.69 3.34
C ASP A 423 3.51 -26.44 2.86
N MET A 424 2.34 -26.17 3.46
CA MET A 424 1.72 -24.84 3.53
C MET A 424 0.97 -24.65 4.83
#